data_AF-A0A5C3QWD2-F1
#
_entry.id   AF-A0A5C3QWD2-F1
#
_cell.length_a   1.000
_cell.length_b   1.000
_cell.length_c   1.000
_cell.angle_alpha   90.00
_cell.angle_beta   90.00
_cell.angle_gamma   90.00
#
_symmetry.space_group_name_H-M   'P 1'
#
loop_
_entity.id
_entity.type
_entity.pdbx_description
1 polymer ?
#
loop_
_entity_poly.entity_id
_entity_poly.type
_entity_poly.pdbx_seq_one_letter_code
_entity_poly.pdbx_strand_id
1 'polypeptide(L)'
;MSFRLVPPRTLLQTRSQWGRNLASQSPIRLSSTASAPSGTAASSLRTTVALTTFALTTGLFTVYYLDSRSALHRYITTPVLRYAFDAETGHKLSVAVLRSGAGPRDIGVDGERSAVHLWDKAMSNPIGLAAGFDKDGEAIDGLFNLGFSWVEVGSVTPKAQPGNPQPRVFHLTSDSALINRYGFPSQGHAAMISRLQSRVAAALYGRSEEQYQDLSPNRSLRDGKLLAINLGKNKASEMENVDDFVKGVRAFGEYADVLVVNISSPNTPGLRSVVIEVLLPEQTLEHFSRSNSGLQNKDHLTSLLSSVVSARDSLKLSHKPRLVLKLAPDLDEEQIVGISEVIRASGIDGVILGNTTIQRPSHLSSPAKAEIGGLSGAPLFPLGLKTLRSLRAQLPASVPIIGCGGISSGADALEYARAGASMVQVYTAFGYDGPGACRRIKDEVERELLEKEGGKTWEEVVKKAVAEFSWKEPKSEKKTPPAQEKGGNDVRTLIEEAEKLKEMLDKFAGDKLEKLEAVVVPVPLNPAESVPATVV
;
A
#
# COMPACT_ATOMS: atom_id res chain seq x y z
N MET A 1 -18.77 1.90 47.51
CA MET A 1 -18.45 2.53 48.82
C MET A 1 -17.87 3.90 48.55
N SER A 2 -18.51 4.92 49.13
CA SER A 2 -18.44 6.33 48.75
C SER A 2 -17.16 7.01 49.23
N PHE A 3 -16.50 7.77 48.36
CA PHE A 3 -15.46 8.72 48.72
C PHE A 3 -16.08 9.99 49.31
N ARG A 4 -15.65 10.39 50.51
CA ARG A 4 -15.94 11.70 51.13
C ARG A 4 -14.66 12.53 51.21
N LEU A 5 -14.72 13.73 50.65
CA LEU A 5 -13.79 14.85 50.83
C LEU A 5 -14.06 15.57 52.15
N VAL A 6 -13.01 16.00 52.87
CA VAL A 6 -13.04 16.99 53.98
C VAL A 6 -11.72 17.81 53.95
N PRO A 7 -11.72 19.14 54.27
CA PRO A 7 -10.86 20.19 53.66
C PRO A 7 -9.69 20.68 54.57
N PRO A 8 -8.88 21.69 54.18
CA PRO A 8 -7.67 22.06 54.93
C PRO A 8 -7.95 23.09 56.04
N ARG A 9 -7.21 22.98 57.15
CA ARG A 9 -7.17 23.96 58.24
C ARG A 9 -5.91 24.82 58.16
N THR A 10 -6.12 26.13 58.11
CA THR A 10 -5.19 27.21 58.47
C THR A 10 -4.91 27.19 59.97
N LEU A 11 -3.69 27.52 60.39
CA LEU A 11 -3.42 28.12 61.71
C LEU A 11 -2.09 28.88 61.70
N LEU A 12 -2.18 30.15 62.08
CA LEU A 12 -1.12 31.12 62.32
C LEU A 12 -0.51 30.95 63.72
N GLN A 13 0.77 31.34 63.81
CA GLN A 13 1.48 31.93 64.96
C GLN A 13 1.53 31.20 66.31
N THR A 14 2.74 30.90 66.75
CA THR A 14 3.20 31.28 68.11
C THR A 14 4.67 31.72 68.05
N ARG A 15 4.96 32.76 68.82
CA ARG A 15 6.26 33.44 69.01
C ARG A 15 6.67 33.26 70.47
N SER A 16 7.90 33.69 70.80
CA SER A 16 8.51 33.88 72.14
C SER A 16 9.30 32.65 72.65
N GLN A 17 10.51 32.73 73.21
CA GLN A 17 11.44 33.78 73.68
C GLN A 17 12.86 33.16 73.71
N TRP A 18 13.96 33.91 73.68
CA TRP A 18 14.97 34.12 74.76
C TRP A 18 16.29 34.35 74.00
N GLY A 19 17.23 35.25 74.25
CA GLY A 19 17.41 36.36 75.19
C GLY A 19 18.76 37.02 74.84
N ARG A 20 18.78 38.36 74.78
CA ARG A 20 19.85 39.35 75.03
C ARG A 20 21.33 38.96 74.77
N ASN A 21 21.99 39.73 73.89
CA ASN A 21 23.08 40.63 74.30
C ASN A 21 23.37 41.68 73.22
N LEU A 22 23.17 42.95 73.58
CA LEU A 22 23.59 44.13 72.85
C LEU A 22 24.99 44.49 73.33
N ALA A 23 25.97 44.45 72.42
CA ALA A 23 27.25 45.12 72.59
C ALA A 23 27.52 45.96 71.33
N SER A 24 27.83 47.22 71.58
CA SER A 24 28.12 48.29 70.65
C SER A 24 29.21 47.94 69.63
N GLN A 25 28.92 48.03 68.33
CA GLN A 25 29.93 48.31 67.31
C GLN A 25 29.36 49.26 66.26
N SER A 26 30.13 50.32 66.01
CA SER A 26 29.91 51.43 65.08
C SER A 26 29.44 50.96 63.69
N PRO A 27 28.66 51.77 62.94
CA PRO A 27 28.36 51.44 61.56
C PRO A 27 29.64 51.56 60.74
N ILE A 28 30.26 50.41 60.45
CA ILE A 28 31.26 50.31 59.40
C ILE A 28 30.53 50.67 58.12
N ARG A 29 30.78 51.89 57.60
CA ARG A 29 30.47 52.23 56.22
C ARG A 29 31.35 51.36 55.34
N LEU A 30 30.85 50.18 54.96
CA LEU A 30 31.36 49.45 53.83
C LEU A 30 30.94 50.21 52.57
N SER A 31 31.81 51.13 52.15
CA SER A 31 31.82 51.67 50.80
C SER A 31 31.97 50.50 49.83
N SER A 32 30.86 49.95 49.35
CA SER A 32 30.86 49.06 48.20
C SER A 32 31.20 49.93 46.98
N THR A 33 32.47 49.95 46.62
CA THR A 33 32.88 50.31 45.26
C THR A 33 32.30 49.24 44.33
N ALA A 34 31.08 49.46 43.86
CA ALA A 34 30.59 48.81 42.66
C ALA A 34 31.45 49.35 41.52
N SER A 35 32.53 48.62 41.21
CA SER A 35 33.19 48.77 39.92
C SER A 35 32.17 48.39 38.86
N ALA A 36 31.48 49.39 38.31
CA ALA A 36 30.73 49.22 37.07
C ALA A 36 31.69 48.63 36.05
N PRO A 37 31.35 47.53 35.35
CA PRO A 37 32.20 47.06 34.29
C PRO A 37 32.25 48.19 33.25
N SER A 38 33.43 48.77 33.07
CA SER A 38 33.73 49.65 31.94
C SER A 38 33.77 48.79 30.68
N GLY A 39 32.62 48.29 30.26
CA GLY A 39 32.42 47.75 28.92
C GLY A 39 32.60 48.91 27.96
N THR A 40 33.73 48.93 27.27
CA THR A 40 33.98 49.92 26.23
C THR A 40 32.87 49.82 25.18
N ALA A 41 32.42 50.94 24.59
CA ALA A 41 31.42 50.90 23.50
C ALA A 41 31.81 49.90 22.37
N ALA A 42 33.12 49.66 22.21
CA ALA A 42 33.70 48.65 21.34
C ALA A 42 33.35 47.20 21.74
N SER A 43 33.27 46.84 23.03
CA SER A 43 32.84 45.51 23.46
C SER A 43 31.35 45.29 23.23
N SER A 44 30.52 46.31 23.49
CA SER A 44 29.08 46.26 23.17
C SER A 44 28.84 46.12 21.67
N LEU A 45 29.56 46.89 20.84
CA LEU A 45 29.45 46.80 19.38
C LEU A 45 29.89 45.42 18.86
N ARG A 46 30.99 44.86 19.37
CA ARG A 46 31.45 43.51 19.01
C ARG A 46 30.42 42.44 19.40
N THR A 47 29.84 42.53 20.60
CA THR A 47 28.78 41.61 21.03
C THR A 47 27.54 41.74 20.14
N THR A 48 27.11 42.97 19.81
CA THR A 48 25.99 43.19 18.89
C THR A 48 26.28 42.61 17.52
N VAL A 49 27.45 42.88 16.92
CA VAL A 49 27.84 42.33 15.62
C VAL A 49 27.88 40.80 15.66
N ALA A 50 28.44 40.20 16.71
CA ALA A 50 28.50 38.75 16.86
C ALA A 50 27.10 38.12 16.98
N LEU A 51 26.22 38.69 17.81
CA LEU A 51 24.84 38.23 17.97
C LEU A 51 24.03 38.39 16.68
N THR A 52 24.16 39.53 16.00
CA THR A 52 23.49 39.75 14.71
C THR A 52 23.99 38.78 13.65
N THR A 53 25.29 38.56 13.56
CA THR A 53 25.89 37.59 12.62
C THR A 53 25.44 36.18 12.93
N PHE A 54 25.41 35.79 14.20
CA PHE A 54 24.92 34.48 14.63
C PHE A 54 23.43 34.28 14.28
N ALA A 55 22.60 35.28 14.55
CA ALA A 55 21.18 35.25 14.24
C ALA A 55 20.92 35.16 12.73
N LEU A 56 21.64 35.95 11.92
CA LEU A 56 21.52 35.93 10.47
C LEU A 56 22.00 34.61 9.86
N THR A 57 23.14 34.10 10.31
CA THR A 57 23.69 32.83 9.80
C THR A 57 22.82 31.64 10.20
N THR A 58 22.31 31.63 11.43
CA THR A 58 21.39 30.61 11.91
C THR A 58 20.06 30.68 11.17
N GLY A 59 19.48 31.87 10.99
CA GLY A 59 18.25 32.06 10.23
C GLY A 59 18.39 31.60 8.77
N LEU A 60 19.48 32.00 8.10
CA LEU A 60 19.76 31.59 6.73
C LEU A 60 19.97 30.07 6.62
N PHE A 61 20.72 29.49 7.57
CA PHE A 61 20.91 28.05 7.63
C PHE A 61 19.59 27.32 7.88
N THR A 62 18.72 27.82 8.76
CA THR A 62 17.40 27.22 8.99
C THR A 62 16.54 27.24 7.73
N VAL A 63 16.50 28.36 7.00
CA VAL A 63 15.77 28.43 5.71
C VAL A 63 16.37 27.43 4.71
N TYR A 64 17.69 27.38 4.60
CA TYR A 64 18.39 26.45 3.71
C TYR A 64 18.20 24.98 4.12
N TYR A 65 18.12 24.67 5.40
CA TYR A 65 17.85 23.33 5.91
C TYR A 65 16.39 22.93 5.71
N LEU A 66 15.44 23.85 5.90
CA LEU A 66 14.02 23.55 5.78
C LEU A 66 13.56 23.40 4.33
N ASP A 67 14.26 23.94 3.33
CA ASP A 67 13.98 23.64 1.92
C ASP A 67 14.42 22.21 1.57
N SER A 68 13.48 21.35 1.15
CA SER A 68 13.76 19.97 0.77
C SER A 68 14.73 19.85 -0.42
N ARG A 69 14.81 20.87 -1.28
CA ARG A 69 15.69 20.92 -2.46
C ARG A 69 17.14 21.26 -2.12
N SER A 70 17.40 21.64 -0.87
CA SER A 70 18.74 21.99 -0.41
C SER A 70 19.77 20.91 -0.73
N ALA A 71 20.90 21.33 -1.31
CA ALA A 71 22.00 20.44 -1.64
C ALA A 71 22.54 19.70 -0.40
N LEU A 72 22.41 20.31 0.79
CA LEU A 72 22.69 19.69 2.09
C LEU A 72 22.04 18.30 2.19
N HIS A 73 20.78 18.16 1.76
CA HIS A 73 20.05 16.92 1.98
C HIS A 73 20.53 15.79 1.08
N ARG A 74 20.68 16.07 -0.21
CA ARG A 74 21.05 15.06 -1.21
C ARG A 74 22.53 14.68 -1.10
N TYR A 75 23.40 15.66 -0.90
CA TYR A 75 24.85 15.47 -1.02
C TYR A 75 25.57 15.31 0.31
N ILE A 76 24.92 15.64 1.44
CA ILE A 76 25.54 15.52 2.77
C ILE A 76 24.69 14.62 3.68
N THR A 77 23.48 15.02 4.07
CA THR A 77 22.73 14.31 5.11
C THR A 77 22.38 12.88 4.69
N THR A 78 21.88 12.68 3.47
CA THR A 78 21.49 11.35 2.98
C THR A 78 22.70 10.41 2.83
N PRO A 79 23.84 10.84 2.23
CA PRO A 79 25.08 10.06 2.26
C PRO A 79 25.59 9.77 3.67
N VAL A 80 25.58 10.75 4.58
CA VAL A 80 25.98 10.53 5.98
C VAL A 80 25.09 9.46 6.63
N LEU A 81 23.78 9.55 6.49
CA LEU A 81 22.85 8.54 7.01
C LEU A 81 23.14 7.14 6.44
N ARG A 82 23.50 7.06 5.16
CA ARG A 82 23.78 5.80 4.47
C ARG A 82 25.10 5.14 4.89
N TYR A 83 26.14 5.95 5.09
CA TYR A 83 27.50 5.44 5.32
C TYR A 83 27.90 5.43 6.81
N ALA A 84 27.27 6.26 7.65
CA ALA A 84 27.56 6.32 9.08
C ALA A 84 26.71 5.38 9.94
N PHE A 85 25.57 4.90 9.43
CA PHE A 85 24.65 4.01 10.13
C PHE A 85 24.35 2.77 9.31
N ASP A 86 23.91 1.69 9.96
CA ASP A 86 23.29 0.59 9.25
C ASP A 86 21.98 1.06 8.58
N ALA A 87 21.58 0.36 7.52
CA ALA A 87 20.48 0.79 6.67
C ALA A 87 19.14 0.90 7.41
N GLU A 88 18.89 0.09 8.45
CA GLU A 88 17.64 0.17 9.21
C GLU A 88 17.67 1.32 10.21
N THR A 89 18.80 1.57 10.87
CA THR A 89 18.97 2.70 11.80
C THR A 89 18.88 4.05 11.08
N GLY A 90 19.58 4.22 9.95
CA GLY A 90 19.51 5.46 9.17
C GLY A 90 18.08 5.76 8.67
N HIS A 91 17.34 4.71 8.30
CA HIS A 91 15.92 4.82 7.94
C HIS A 91 15.05 5.26 9.13
N LYS A 92 15.20 4.62 10.29
CA LYS A 92 14.46 4.98 11.51
C LYS A 92 14.73 6.42 11.95
N LEU A 93 15.98 6.87 11.87
CA LEU A 93 16.34 8.26 12.17
C LEU A 93 15.64 9.24 11.21
N SER A 94 15.58 8.90 9.91
CA SER A 94 14.87 9.70 8.91
C SER A 94 13.38 9.84 9.25
N VAL A 95 12.72 8.74 9.61
CA VAL A 95 11.31 8.74 10.05
C VAL A 95 11.13 9.57 11.33
N ALA A 96 12.04 9.44 12.30
CA ALA A 96 11.98 10.21 13.54
C ALA A 96 12.08 11.73 13.31
N VAL A 97 12.99 12.16 12.43
CA VAL A 97 13.13 13.58 12.04
C VAL A 97 11.84 14.08 11.38
N LEU A 98 11.28 13.33 10.43
CA LEU A 98 10.04 13.70 9.75
C LEU A 98 8.85 13.73 10.72
N ARG A 99 8.75 12.78 11.64
CA ARG A 99 7.73 12.72 12.69
C ARG A 99 7.81 13.92 13.64
N SER A 100 9.01 14.40 13.96
CA SER A 100 9.20 15.50 14.92
C SER A 100 8.69 16.86 14.44
N GLY A 101 8.39 17.01 13.14
CA GLY A 101 8.06 18.30 12.52
C GLY A 101 9.27 19.16 12.15
N ALA A 102 10.48 18.74 12.55
CA ALA A 102 11.75 19.39 12.17
C ALA A 102 12.27 18.94 10.79
N GLY A 103 11.58 18.02 10.11
CA GLY A 103 11.96 17.62 8.76
C GLY A 103 11.83 18.76 7.73
N PRO A 104 12.60 18.70 6.63
CA PRO A 104 12.48 19.65 5.53
C PRO A 104 11.11 19.59 4.86
N ARG A 105 10.81 20.62 4.07
CA ARG A 105 9.53 20.83 3.39
C ARG A 105 9.78 21.24 1.94
N ASP A 106 8.93 20.74 1.06
CA ASP A 106 8.81 21.24 -0.29
C ASP A 106 8.07 22.58 -0.26
N ILE A 107 8.78 23.64 -0.64
CA ILE A 107 8.23 25.01 -0.76
C ILE A 107 7.90 25.38 -2.20
N GLY A 108 8.09 24.45 -3.15
CA GLY A 108 7.73 24.65 -4.54
C GLY A 108 6.22 24.59 -4.77
N VAL A 109 5.79 25.13 -5.90
CA VAL A 109 4.41 25.01 -6.39
C VAL A 109 4.38 23.87 -7.42
N ASP A 110 3.34 23.05 -7.38
CA ASP A 110 3.16 21.99 -8.37
C ASP A 110 2.68 22.60 -9.70
N GLY A 111 3.20 22.10 -10.82
CA GLY A 111 2.81 22.59 -12.13
C GLY A 111 1.45 22.02 -12.56
N GLU A 112 0.72 22.78 -13.38
CA GLU A 112 -0.63 22.39 -13.80
C GLU A 112 -0.66 21.18 -14.74
N ARG A 113 0.42 20.91 -15.49
CA ARG A 113 0.46 19.79 -16.45
C ARG A 113 0.57 18.44 -15.76
N SER A 114 1.17 18.42 -14.57
CA SER A 114 1.36 17.21 -13.77
C SER A 114 0.16 16.88 -12.88
N ALA A 115 -0.88 17.72 -12.84
CA ALA A 115 -2.12 17.42 -12.12
C ALA A 115 -2.77 16.12 -12.64
N VAL A 116 -3.41 15.36 -11.73
CA VAL A 116 -3.97 14.03 -12.03
C VAL A 116 -5.34 13.86 -11.38
N HIS A 117 -6.29 13.29 -12.11
CA HIS A 117 -7.49 12.69 -11.54
C HIS A 117 -7.32 11.18 -11.39
N LEU A 118 -7.40 10.72 -10.14
CA LEU A 118 -7.47 9.31 -9.82
C LEU A 118 -8.85 9.01 -9.23
N TRP A 119 -9.64 8.22 -9.96
CA TRP A 119 -11.08 8.04 -9.70
C TRP A 119 -11.80 9.40 -9.74
N ASP A 120 -12.47 9.76 -8.63
CA ASP A 120 -13.17 11.02 -8.40
C ASP A 120 -12.30 12.06 -7.66
N LYS A 121 -11.00 11.80 -7.49
CA LYS A 121 -10.10 12.64 -6.68
C LYS A 121 -9.08 13.36 -7.55
N ALA A 122 -9.10 14.69 -7.49
CA ALA A 122 -8.03 15.52 -8.04
C ALA A 122 -6.80 15.47 -7.12
N MET A 123 -5.62 15.25 -7.71
CA MET A 123 -4.33 15.24 -7.04
C MET A 123 -3.40 16.27 -7.68
N SER A 124 -2.57 16.90 -6.86
CA SER A 124 -1.71 18.01 -7.31
C SER A 124 -0.58 17.58 -8.25
N ASN A 125 -0.16 16.32 -8.19
CA ASN A 125 0.91 15.75 -9.01
C ASN A 125 0.82 14.20 -9.05
N PRO A 126 1.56 13.49 -9.92
CA PRO A 126 1.44 12.04 -10.09
C PRO A 126 2.37 11.24 -9.16
N ILE A 127 3.12 11.89 -8.26
CA ILE A 127 4.21 11.27 -7.51
C ILE A 127 3.76 10.91 -6.09
N GLY A 128 3.68 9.61 -5.85
CA GLY A 128 3.42 9.02 -4.53
C GLY A 128 4.65 8.40 -3.87
N LEU A 129 4.58 8.24 -2.56
CA LEU A 129 5.49 7.41 -1.78
C LEU A 129 4.93 6.00 -1.63
N ALA A 130 5.73 4.98 -1.95
CA ALA A 130 5.34 3.57 -1.80
C ALA A 130 5.33 3.10 -0.33
N ALA A 131 4.57 2.04 -0.03
CA ALA A 131 4.62 1.38 1.28
C ALA A 131 6.02 0.94 1.69
N GLY A 132 6.19 0.80 3.00
CA GLY A 132 7.38 0.27 3.64
C GLY A 132 8.29 1.36 4.20
N PHE A 133 8.15 2.61 3.75
CA PHE A 133 8.91 3.72 4.32
C PHE A 133 8.43 4.04 5.73
N ASP A 134 7.17 4.42 5.89
CA ASP A 134 6.54 4.64 7.19
C ASP A 134 5.56 3.49 7.49
N LYS A 135 6.09 2.42 8.11
CA LYS A 135 5.33 1.18 8.34
C LYS A 135 4.25 1.31 9.40
N ASP A 136 4.42 2.23 10.34
CA ASP A 136 3.59 2.36 11.54
C ASP A 136 2.78 3.67 11.60
N GLY A 137 2.80 4.47 10.52
CA GLY A 137 2.06 5.73 10.41
C GLY A 137 2.60 6.84 11.31
N GLU A 138 3.92 6.90 11.48
CA GLU A 138 4.62 7.80 12.39
C GLU A 138 4.87 9.20 11.81
N ALA A 139 5.04 9.31 10.49
CA ALA A 139 5.57 10.50 9.83
C ALA A 139 4.71 10.99 8.66
N ILE A 140 3.43 10.59 8.60
CA ILE A 140 2.48 10.91 7.51
C ILE A 140 2.55 12.38 7.08
N ASP A 141 2.44 13.32 8.03
CA ASP A 141 2.46 14.75 7.73
C ASP A 141 3.82 15.27 7.28
N GLY A 142 4.91 14.74 7.86
CA GLY A 142 6.27 15.03 7.42
C GLY A 142 6.50 14.57 5.98
N LEU A 143 5.96 13.41 5.60
CA LEU A 143 6.05 12.88 4.25
C LEU A 143 5.23 13.71 3.26
N PHE A 144 3.99 14.10 3.60
CA PHE A 144 3.23 15.01 2.75
C PHE A 144 3.88 16.40 2.62
N ASN A 145 4.64 16.85 3.64
CA ASN A 145 5.40 18.10 3.55
C ASN A 145 6.55 18.01 2.53
N LEU A 146 7.01 16.82 2.14
CA LEU A 146 8.05 16.65 1.12
C LEU A 146 7.53 16.77 -0.32
N GLY A 147 6.23 17.02 -0.50
CA GLY A 147 5.63 17.30 -1.81
C GLY A 147 4.91 16.13 -2.48
N PHE A 148 4.87 14.95 -1.85
CA PHE A 148 4.09 13.82 -2.34
C PHE A 148 2.59 14.15 -2.36
N SER A 149 1.89 13.74 -3.41
CA SER A 149 0.42 13.77 -3.50
C SER A 149 -0.22 12.51 -2.92
N TRP A 150 0.55 11.42 -2.83
CA TRP A 150 0.12 10.16 -2.24
C TRP A 150 1.15 9.66 -1.24
N VAL A 151 0.70 9.27 -0.05
CA VAL A 151 1.56 8.61 0.95
C VAL A 151 0.95 7.26 1.31
N GLU A 152 1.68 6.19 1.04
CA GLU A 152 1.30 4.83 1.44
C GLU A 152 2.08 4.40 2.69
N VAL A 153 1.38 4.29 3.81
CA VAL A 153 1.92 3.76 5.07
C VAL A 153 1.68 2.26 5.18
N GLY A 154 2.40 1.57 6.06
CA GLY A 154 2.35 0.10 6.19
C GLY A 154 3.47 -0.60 5.39
N SER A 155 3.41 -1.91 5.14
CA SER A 155 2.32 -2.83 5.46
C SER A 155 2.15 -3.06 6.96
N VAL A 156 0.98 -2.70 7.49
CA VAL A 156 0.61 -2.92 8.89
C VAL A 156 -0.11 -4.25 9.03
N THR A 157 0.14 -4.97 10.12
CA THR A 157 -0.48 -6.26 10.44
C THR A 157 -1.43 -6.14 11.64
N PRO A 158 -2.45 -7.01 11.79
CA PRO A 158 -3.39 -6.93 12.91
C PRO A 158 -2.72 -6.90 14.28
N LYS A 159 -1.86 -7.89 14.54
CA LYS A 159 -1.04 -7.99 15.75
C LYS A 159 0.36 -7.44 15.48
N ALA A 160 1.01 -6.95 16.54
CA ALA A 160 2.41 -6.57 16.47
C ALA A 160 3.31 -7.77 16.15
N GLN A 161 4.36 -7.54 15.37
CA GLN A 161 5.39 -8.55 15.09
C GLN A 161 6.73 -7.87 14.76
N PRO A 162 7.88 -8.48 15.14
CA PRO A 162 9.19 -7.86 14.97
C PRO A 162 9.72 -7.90 13.53
N GLY A 163 9.11 -8.70 12.65
CA GLY A 163 9.64 -9.04 11.33
C GLY A 163 10.73 -10.12 11.39
N ASN A 164 11.49 -10.28 10.30
CA ASN A 164 12.62 -11.22 10.23
C ASN A 164 13.86 -10.69 10.98
N PRO A 165 14.82 -11.56 11.36
CA PRO A 165 16.05 -11.17 12.05
C PRO A 165 16.89 -10.15 11.27
N GLN A 166 17.59 -9.28 11.98
CA GLN A 166 18.54 -8.31 11.41
C GLN A 166 19.94 -8.95 11.22
N PRO A 167 20.77 -8.44 10.27
CA PRO A 167 20.47 -7.41 9.28
C PRO A 167 19.54 -7.91 8.17
N ARG A 168 18.64 -7.03 7.71
CA ARG A 168 17.55 -7.38 6.78
C ARG A 168 17.28 -6.35 5.69
N VAL A 169 18.13 -5.33 5.58
CA VAL A 169 18.11 -4.35 4.51
C VAL A 169 19.54 -4.00 4.15
N PHE A 170 19.82 -3.94 2.85
CA PHE A 170 21.17 -3.83 2.30
C PHE A 170 21.17 -2.79 1.20
N HIS A 171 22.08 -1.81 1.30
CA HIS A 171 22.33 -0.84 0.24
C HIS A 171 23.19 -1.47 -0.86
N LEU A 172 22.71 -1.39 -2.10
CA LEU A 172 23.47 -1.71 -3.30
C LEU A 172 23.80 -0.39 -4.00
N THR A 173 24.76 0.36 -3.44
CA THR A 173 25.00 1.75 -3.84
C THR A 173 25.46 1.89 -5.28
N SER A 174 26.30 0.97 -5.75
CA SER A 174 26.77 0.94 -7.13
C SER A 174 25.65 0.69 -8.15
N ASP A 175 24.53 0.13 -7.70
CA ASP A 175 23.39 -0.24 -8.53
C ASP A 175 22.18 0.68 -8.32
N SER A 176 22.29 1.71 -7.47
CA SER A 176 21.15 2.55 -7.03
C SER A 176 19.95 1.70 -6.56
N ALA A 177 20.25 0.68 -5.75
CA ALA A 177 19.31 -0.38 -5.40
C ALA A 177 19.32 -0.72 -3.90
N LEU A 178 18.30 -1.48 -3.49
CA LEU A 178 18.17 -2.05 -2.15
C LEU A 178 17.75 -3.52 -2.26
N ILE A 179 18.30 -4.37 -1.40
CA ILE A 179 17.74 -5.69 -1.11
C ILE A 179 17.20 -5.67 0.32
N ASN A 180 15.99 -6.19 0.54
CA ASN A 180 15.44 -6.31 1.88
C ASN A 180 14.67 -7.62 2.10
N ARG A 181 14.68 -8.07 3.36
CA ARG A 181 13.97 -9.25 3.86
C ARG A 181 13.18 -8.95 5.13
N TYR A 182 12.48 -7.81 5.18
CA TYR A 182 11.84 -7.31 6.40
C TYR A 182 10.85 -8.28 7.07
N GLY A 183 9.95 -8.91 6.30
CA GLY A 183 8.91 -9.80 6.84
C GLY A 183 7.82 -9.09 7.64
N PHE A 184 7.37 -7.92 7.16
CA PHE A 184 6.33 -7.08 7.80
C PHE A 184 6.55 -6.80 9.30
N PRO A 185 7.65 -6.13 9.71
CA PRO A 185 7.73 -5.57 11.06
C PRO A 185 6.61 -4.53 11.24
N SER A 186 5.86 -4.63 12.33
CA SER A 186 4.65 -3.84 12.56
C SER A 186 4.36 -3.76 14.06
N GLN A 187 3.91 -2.60 14.53
CA GLN A 187 3.44 -2.39 15.91
C GLN A 187 1.97 -2.78 16.11
N GLY A 188 1.30 -3.27 15.07
CA GLY A 188 -0.09 -3.71 15.11
C GLY A 188 -1.11 -2.61 14.79
N HIS A 189 -2.34 -3.00 14.47
CA HIS A 189 -3.40 -2.06 14.12
C HIS A 189 -3.68 -1.05 15.24
N ALA A 190 -3.74 -1.51 16.49
CA ALA A 190 -4.08 -0.65 17.64
C ALA A 190 -3.13 0.54 17.79
N ALA A 191 -1.82 0.32 17.62
CA ALA A 191 -0.82 1.38 17.72
C ALA A 191 -0.98 2.41 16.60
N MET A 192 -1.20 1.95 15.36
CA MET A 192 -1.39 2.82 14.21
C MET A 192 -2.71 3.61 14.28
N ILE A 193 -3.80 2.96 14.71
CA ILE A 193 -5.11 3.63 14.94
C ILE A 193 -4.95 4.76 15.95
N SER A 194 -4.25 4.54 17.07
CA SER A 194 -4.01 5.59 18.07
C SER A 194 -3.29 6.81 17.48
N ARG A 195 -2.31 6.60 16.58
CA ARG A 195 -1.63 7.69 15.87
C ARG A 195 -2.54 8.41 14.90
N LEU A 196 -3.34 7.67 14.12
CA LEU A 196 -4.30 8.25 13.17
C LEU A 196 -5.36 9.07 13.90
N GLN A 197 -5.90 8.58 15.01
CA GLN A 197 -6.84 9.32 15.86
C GLN A 197 -6.22 10.59 16.43
N SER A 198 -4.98 10.51 16.94
CA SER A 198 -4.26 11.68 17.45
C SER A 198 -4.02 12.72 16.35
N ARG A 199 -3.70 12.26 15.14
CA ARG A 199 -3.50 13.12 13.96
C ARG A 199 -4.80 13.83 13.56
N VAL A 200 -5.92 13.10 13.50
CA VAL A 200 -7.23 13.69 13.22
C VAL A 200 -7.60 14.70 14.30
N ALA A 201 -7.49 14.34 15.58
CA ALA A 201 -7.79 15.24 16.69
C ALA A 201 -6.94 16.52 16.66
N ALA A 202 -5.66 16.43 16.32
CA ALA A 202 -4.78 17.59 16.16
C ALA A 202 -5.21 18.51 15.01
N ALA A 203 -5.69 17.96 13.89
CA ALA A 203 -6.20 18.75 12.78
C ALA A 203 -7.52 19.46 13.11
N LEU A 204 -8.31 18.91 14.03
CA LEU A 204 -9.57 19.47 14.53
C LEU A 204 -9.38 20.54 15.60
N TYR A 205 -8.21 20.59 16.25
CA TYR A 205 -7.99 21.50 17.37
C TYR A 205 -8.19 22.96 16.95
N GLY A 206 -9.14 23.65 17.60
CA GLY A 206 -9.46 25.06 17.33
C GLY A 206 -10.38 25.29 16.13
N ARG A 207 -10.99 24.25 15.55
CA ARG A 207 -11.96 24.35 14.45
C ARG A 207 -13.38 24.07 14.95
N SER A 208 -14.38 24.72 14.34
CA SER A 208 -15.80 24.41 14.56
C SER A 208 -16.21 23.12 13.85
N GLU A 209 -17.35 22.55 14.25
CA GLU A 209 -17.94 21.35 13.62
C GLU A 209 -18.27 21.57 12.12
N GLU A 210 -18.57 22.80 11.72
CA GLU A 210 -18.78 23.16 10.31
C GLU A 210 -17.46 23.17 9.53
N GLN A 211 -16.39 23.68 10.15
CA GLN A 211 -15.03 23.64 9.58
C GLN A 211 -14.44 22.21 9.55
N TYR A 212 -15.06 21.26 10.25
CA TYR A 212 -14.73 19.83 10.17
C TYR A 212 -15.27 19.17 8.90
N GLN A 213 -16.49 19.51 8.50
CA GLN A 213 -17.05 18.98 7.25
C GLN A 213 -16.27 19.49 6.02
N ASP A 214 -15.62 20.64 6.16
CA ASP A 214 -14.78 21.28 5.15
C ASP A 214 -13.29 20.87 5.22
N LEU A 215 -12.92 20.01 6.17
CA LEU A 215 -11.54 19.64 6.50
C LEU A 215 -10.96 18.61 5.52
N SER A 216 -10.98 18.94 4.23
CA SER A 216 -10.67 18.07 3.09
C SER A 216 -11.54 16.80 3.07
N PRO A 217 -12.21 16.46 1.95
CA PRO A 217 -12.95 15.21 1.85
C PRO A 217 -12.05 13.96 1.95
N ASN A 218 -10.72 14.14 1.98
CA ASN A 218 -9.73 13.08 2.00
C ASN A 218 -9.13 12.88 3.41
N ARG A 219 -8.82 11.63 3.74
CA ARG A 219 -8.16 11.21 5.00
C ARG A 219 -6.68 11.59 5.07
N SER A 220 -6.12 12.08 3.97
CA SER A 220 -4.88 12.86 3.97
C SER A 220 -4.96 14.16 4.80
N LEU A 221 -6.16 14.68 5.09
CA LEU A 221 -6.41 15.97 5.74
C LEU A 221 -5.82 17.17 4.96
N ARG A 222 -5.58 16.98 3.66
CA ARG A 222 -4.94 17.95 2.78
C ARG A 222 -5.53 17.86 1.38
N ASP A 223 -5.88 19.00 0.81
CA ASP A 223 -6.39 19.06 -0.55
C ASP A 223 -5.36 18.57 -1.58
N GLY A 224 -5.85 17.92 -2.63
CA GLY A 224 -4.99 17.38 -3.68
C GLY A 224 -4.11 16.20 -3.25
N LYS A 225 -4.36 15.61 -2.07
CA LYS A 225 -3.57 14.49 -1.54
C LYS A 225 -4.42 13.32 -1.05
N LEU A 226 -3.87 12.12 -1.14
CA LEU A 226 -4.48 10.88 -0.67
C LEU A 226 -3.58 10.12 0.32
N LEU A 227 -4.18 9.62 1.40
CA LEU A 227 -3.54 8.72 2.35
C LEU A 227 -3.95 7.28 2.07
N ALA A 228 -2.97 6.45 1.76
CA ALA A 228 -3.15 5.02 1.57
C ALA A 228 -2.60 4.23 2.77
N ILE A 229 -3.35 3.23 3.22
CA ILE A 229 -2.92 2.30 4.27
C ILE A 229 -2.77 0.91 3.67
N ASN A 230 -1.53 0.43 3.67
CA ASN A 230 -1.17 -0.88 3.15
C ASN A 230 -1.35 -1.95 4.23
N LEU A 231 -2.16 -2.95 3.93
CA LEU A 231 -2.56 -4.03 4.81
C LEU A 231 -1.69 -5.26 4.53
N GLY A 232 -1.13 -5.83 5.59
CA GLY A 232 -0.38 -7.07 5.56
C GLY A 232 -0.99 -8.12 6.50
N LYS A 233 -0.61 -9.37 6.27
CA LYS A 233 -0.97 -10.51 7.12
C LYS A 233 0.06 -10.73 8.22
N ASN A 234 -0.37 -11.16 9.39
CA ASN A 234 0.56 -11.64 10.41
C ASN A 234 1.26 -12.93 9.96
N LYS A 235 2.54 -13.11 10.34
CA LYS A 235 3.33 -14.30 9.96
C LYS A 235 2.74 -15.61 10.51
N ALA A 236 2.10 -15.54 11.68
CA ALA A 236 1.51 -16.69 12.36
C ALA A 236 0.09 -17.03 11.87
N SER A 237 -0.52 -16.19 11.04
CA SER A 237 -1.84 -16.51 10.48
C SER A 237 -1.70 -17.56 9.38
N GLU A 238 -2.70 -18.40 9.21
CA GLU A 238 -2.74 -19.40 8.12
C GLU A 238 -2.70 -18.73 6.74
N MET A 239 -2.12 -19.40 5.74
CA MET A 239 -1.96 -18.83 4.38
C MET A 239 -3.30 -18.49 3.74
N GLU A 240 -4.27 -19.39 3.86
CA GLU A 240 -5.60 -19.27 3.28
C GLU A 240 -6.53 -18.31 4.04
N ASN A 241 -6.06 -17.76 5.16
CA ASN A 241 -6.90 -16.92 6.01
C ASN A 241 -6.91 -15.46 5.54
N VAL A 242 -8.09 -15.01 5.08
CA VAL A 242 -8.37 -13.65 4.62
C VAL A 242 -8.67 -12.67 5.76
N ASP A 243 -8.89 -13.17 6.98
CA ASP A 243 -9.38 -12.41 8.13
C ASP A 243 -8.46 -11.26 8.56
N ASP A 244 -7.15 -11.40 8.39
CA ASP A 244 -6.21 -10.32 8.70
C ASP A 244 -6.44 -9.08 7.81
N PHE A 245 -6.73 -9.30 6.52
CA PHE A 245 -7.06 -8.21 5.61
C PHE A 245 -8.44 -7.63 5.91
N VAL A 246 -9.43 -8.48 6.21
CA VAL A 246 -10.78 -8.03 6.63
C VAL A 246 -10.72 -7.19 7.92
N LYS A 247 -9.93 -7.61 8.90
CA LYS A 247 -9.64 -6.83 10.12
C LYS A 247 -8.99 -5.49 9.77
N GLY A 248 -8.06 -5.47 8.80
CA GLY A 248 -7.46 -4.24 8.30
C GLY A 248 -8.48 -3.29 7.69
N VAL A 249 -9.36 -3.80 6.83
CA VAL A 249 -10.44 -3.00 6.22
C VAL A 249 -11.35 -2.38 7.28
N ARG A 250 -11.76 -3.19 8.28
CA ARG A 250 -12.61 -2.70 9.38
C ARG A 250 -11.89 -1.70 10.28
N ALA A 251 -10.61 -1.93 10.56
CA ALA A 251 -9.79 -1.09 11.44
C ALA A 251 -9.50 0.28 10.84
N PHE A 252 -9.20 0.34 9.53
CA PHE A 252 -8.66 1.52 8.89
C PHE A 252 -9.62 2.22 7.93
N GLY A 253 -10.82 1.67 7.73
CA GLY A 253 -11.78 2.21 6.78
C GLY A 253 -12.14 3.68 7.00
N GLU A 254 -12.18 4.13 8.25
CA GLU A 254 -12.47 5.54 8.61
C GLU A 254 -11.26 6.47 8.46
N TYR A 255 -10.06 5.92 8.29
CA TYR A 255 -8.79 6.65 8.36
C TYR A 255 -7.99 6.63 7.05
N ALA A 256 -8.47 5.95 6.02
CA ALA A 256 -7.80 5.82 4.74
C ALA A 256 -8.65 6.38 3.59
N ASP A 257 -8.00 7.01 2.62
CA ASP A 257 -8.60 7.23 1.30
C ASP A 257 -8.54 5.96 0.48
N VAL A 258 -7.45 5.20 0.65
CA VAL A 258 -7.19 3.95 -0.05
C VAL A 258 -6.68 2.89 0.92
N LEU A 259 -7.25 1.70 0.85
CA LEU A 259 -6.76 0.51 1.52
C LEU A 259 -6.09 -0.39 0.49
N VAL A 260 -4.83 -0.74 0.74
CA VAL A 260 -4.02 -1.54 -0.18
C VAL A 260 -3.88 -2.96 0.35
N VAL A 261 -4.40 -3.94 -0.38
CA VAL A 261 -4.25 -5.37 -0.07
C VAL A 261 -2.92 -5.86 -0.62
N ASN A 262 -1.96 -6.16 0.26
CA ASN A 262 -0.61 -6.57 -0.15
C ASN A 262 -0.39 -8.07 -0.06
N ILE A 263 -0.39 -8.73 -1.22
CA ILE A 263 -0.10 -10.17 -1.37
C ILE A 263 1.24 -10.43 -2.10
N SER A 264 2.09 -9.41 -2.24
CA SER A 264 3.26 -9.46 -3.14
C SER A 264 4.62 -9.46 -2.44
N SER A 265 4.66 -9.46 -1.11
CA SER A 265 5.91 -9.53 -0.34
C SER A 265 6.62 -10.86 -0.57
N PRO A 266 7.90 -10.87 -1.02
CA PRO A 266 8.70 -12.10 -1.11
C PRO A 266 9.20 -12.57 0.26
N ASN A 267 9.02 -11.74 1.30
CA ASN A 267 9.65 -11.90 2.60
C ASN A 267 8.72 -12.55 3.65
N THR A 268 7.49 -12.85 3.23
CA THR A 268 6.48 -13.55 4.01
C THR A 268 6.21 -14.88 3.27
N PRO A 269 6.65 -16.03 3.82
CA PRO A 269 6.53 -17.31 3.13
C PRO A 269 5.10 -17.59 2.65
N GLY A 270 4.97 -18.08 1.42
CA GLY A 270 3.68 -18.45 0.82
C GLY A 270 2.75 -17.30 0.45
N LEU A 271 3.06 -16.04 0.79
CA LEU A 271 2.16 -14.93 0.49
C LEU A 271 2.00 -14.68 -1.01
N ARG A 272 3.09 -14.86 -1.77
CA ARG A 272 3.03 -14.83 -3.24
C ARG A 272 2.36 -16.07 -3.82
N SER A 273 2.29 -17.19 -3.08
CA SER A 273 1.70 -18.41 -3.59
C SER A 273 0.22 -18.26 -3.89
N VAL A 274 -0.48 -17.31 -3.23
CA VAL A 274 -1.82 -16.82 -3.60
C VAL A 274 -1.95 -16.42 -5.08
N VAL A 275 -0.82 -16.12 -5.74
CA VAL A 275 -0.73 -15.59 -7.09
C VAL A 275 -0.04 -16.56 -8.07
N ILE A 276 0.75 -17.53 -7.58
CA ILE A 276 1.80 -18.18 -8.39
C ILE A 276 1.30 -19.32 -9.30
N GLU A 277 0.15 -19.91 -9.07
CA GLU A 277 -0.38 -20.92 -10.00
C GLU A 277 -1.83 -20.59 -10.21
N VAL A 278 -2.23 -20.03 -11.35
CA VAL A 278 -3.65 -19.73 -11.62
C VAL A 278 -4.24 -20.61 -12.71
N LEU A 279 -3.48 -21.11 -13.68
CA LEU A 279 -4.01 -22.01 -14.71
C LEU A 279 -2.88 -22.88 -15.28
N LEU A 280 -2.94 -24.21 -15.11
CA LEU A 280 -2.28 -25.14 -16.03
C LEU A 280 -3.37 -25.86 -16.82
N PRO A 281 -3.25 -26.02 -18.15
CA PRO A 281 -4.21 -26.76 -18.96
C PRO A 281 -4.27 -28.24 -18.56
N GLU A 282 -5.49 -28.76 -18.45
CA GLU A 282 -5.87 -30.08 -17.92
C GLU A 282 -5.45 -31.30 -18.77
N GLN A 283 -4.54 -31.17 -19.74
CA GLN A 283 -4.37 -32.19 -20.80
C GLN A 283 -2.92 -32.59 -21.09
N THR A 284 -2.11 -32.89 -20.08
CA THR A 284 -0.93 -33.74 -20.30
C THR A 284 -0.72 -34.71 -19.13
N LEU A 285 -0.76 -35.99 -19.47
CA LEU A 285 -0.79 -37.15 -18.58
C LEU A 285 0.45 -37.32 -17.69
N GLU A 286 0.21 -38.02 -16.58
CA GLU A 286 1.16 -38.79 -15.74
C GLU A 286 2.20 -38.01 -14.93
N HIS A 287 1.79 -37.51 -13.76
CA HIS A 287 2.29 -37.92 -12.43
C HIS A 287 1.39 -37.29 -11.35
N PHE A 288 0.76 -38.14 -10.56
CA PHE A 288 -0.40 -37.89 -9.70
C PHE A 288 -0.08 -37.10 -8.39
N SER A 289 0.48 -35.89 -8.50
CA SER A 289 0.64 -34.94 -7.36
C SER A 289 0.75 -33.45 -7.74
N ARG A 290 0.41 -33.05 -8.97
CA ARG A 290 0.52 -31.64 -9.42
C ARG A 290 -0.72 -31.12 -10.18
N SER A 291 -1.92 -31.34 -9.64
CA SER A 291 -3.17 -30.95 -10.32
C SER A 291 -4.28 -30.46 -9.37
N ASN A 292 -3.99 -29.51 -8.48
CA ASN A 292 -5.05 -28.78 -7.73
C ASN A 292 -4.65 -27.39 -7.23
N SER A 293 -3.35 -27.08 -7.18
CA SER A 293 -2.82 -25.83 -6.63
C SER A 293 -3.12 -24.59 -7.48
N GLY A 294 -3.26 -24.75 -8.80
CA GLY A 294 -3.64 -23.69 -9.74
C GLY A 294 -5.02 -23.07 -9.48
N LEU A 295 -6.02 -23.93 -9.44
CA LEU A 295 -7.42 -23.55 -9.19
C LEU A 295 -7.59 -23.01 -7.77
N GLN A 296 -6.92 -23.65 -6.79
CA GLN A 296 -6.94 -23.24 -5.38
C GLN A 296 -6.45 -21.81 -5.16
N ASN A 297 -5.45 -21.32 -5.90
CA ASN A 297 -4.96 -19.95 -5.74
C ASN A 297 -5.88 -18.91 -6.41
N LYS A 298 -6.49 -19.23 -7.56
CA LYS A 298 -7.51 -18.37 -8.18
C LYS A 298 -8.72 -18.21 -7.26
N ASP A 299 -9.17 -19.32 -6.68
CA ASP A 299 -10.27 -19.35 -5.72
C ASP A 299 -9.91 -18.60 -4.44
N HIS A 300 -8.67 -18.75 -3.96
CA HIS A 300 -8.18 -18.04 -2.79
C HIS A 300 -8.09 -16.52 -3.03
N LEU A 301 -7.56 -16.07 -4.16
CA LEU A 301 -7.55 -14.65 -4.54
C LEU A 301 -8.98 -14.12 -4.67
N THR A 302 -9.89 -14.88 -5.30
CA THR A 302 -11.30 -14.52 -5.43
C THR A 302 -11.98 -14.40 -4.06
N SER A 303 -11.75 -15.35 -3.16
CA SER A 303 -12.24 -15.35 -1.79
C SER A 303 -11.69 -14.17 -0.99
N LEU A 304 -10.38 -13.86 -1.13
CA LEU A 304 -9.76 -12.71 -0.50
C LEU A 304 -10.39 -11.40 -0.97
N LEU A 305 -10.47 -11.18 -2.29
CA LEU A 305 -10.97 -9.92 -2.83
C LEU A 305 -12.46 -9.73 -2.53
N SER A 306 -13.28 -10.78 -2.68
CA SER A 306 -14.70 -10.72 -2.31
C SER A 306 -14.90 -10.43 -0.81
N SER A 307 -14.08 -11.02 0.07
CA SER A 307 -14.15 -10.79 1.51
C SER A 307 -13.79 -9.36 1.90
N VAL A 308 -12.72 -8.78 1.32
CA VAL A 308 -12.33 -7.39 1.63
C VAL A 308 -13.30 -6.38 1.02
N VAL A 309 -13.84 -6.65 -0.17
CA VAL A 309 -14.88 -5.81 -0.80
C VAL A 309 -16.15 -5.82 0.05
N SER A 310 -16.63 -6.99 0.43
CA SER A 310 -17.77 -7.14 1.35
C SER A 310 -17.53 -6.43 2.69
N ALA A 311 -16.33 -6.57 3.25
CA ALA A 311 -15.96 -5.87 4.48
C ALA A 311 -16.02 -4.34 4.31
N ARG A 312 -15.46 -3.80 3.22
CA ARG A 312 -15.49 -2.36 2.90
C ARG A 312 -16.91 -1.87 2.66
N ASP A 313 -17.73 -2.68 1.99
CA ASP A 313 -19.11 -2.31 1.68
C ASP A 313 -20.04 -2.35 2.90
N SER A 314 -19.70 -3.16 3.90
CA SER A 314 -20.40 -3.18 5.19
C SER A 314 -20.09 -1.99 6.10
N LEU A 315 -19.07 -1.19 5.78
CA LEU A 315 -18.73 0.01 6.55
C LEU A 315 -19.82 1.07 6.41
N LYS A 316 -20.26 1.62 7.54
CA LYS A 316 -21.27 2.69 7.61
C LYS A 316 -20.63 4.07 7.42
N LEU A 317 -19.99 4.29 6.28
CA LEU A 317 -19.29 5.53 5.93
C LEU A 317 -19.94 6.18 4.70
N SER A 318 -20.05 7.51 4.73
CA SER A 318 -20.50 8.30 3.58
C SER A 318 -19.53 8.17 2.39
N HIS A 319 -18.23 8.17 2.69
CA HIS A 319 -17.17 7.92 1.73
C HIS A 319 -16.37 6.71 2.19
N LYS A 320 -16.53 5.60 1.45
CA LYS A 320 -15.76 4.37 1.68
C LYS A 320 -14.38 4.49 1.03
N PRO A 321 -13.33 3.93 1.66
CA PRO A 321 -12.00 3.91 1.05
C PRO A 321 -12.01 3.10 -0.24
N ARG A 322 -11.14 3.45 -1.18
CA ARG A 322 -10.86 2.64 -2.38
C ARG A 322 -10.08 1.39 -1.97
N LEU A 323 -10.36 0.25 -2.58
CA LEU A 323 -9.60 -0.99 -2.40
C LEU A 323 -8.68 -1.22 -3.58
N VAL A 324 -7.38 -1.34 -3.30
CA VAL A 324 -6.35 -1.51 -4.31
C VAL A 324 -5.53 -2.77 -4.03
N LEU A 325 -5.29 -3.60 -5.05
CA LEU A 325 -4.45 -4.80 -4.93
C LEU A 325 -2.99 -4.48 -5.28
N LYS A 326 -2.02 -4.89 -4.45
CA LYS A 326 -0.59 -4.70 -4.74
C LYS A 326 0.07 -5.98 -5.22
N LEU A 327 0.53 -5.98 -6.47
CA LEU A 327 1.11 -7.13 -7.17
C LEU A 327 2.65 -7.09 -7.23
N ALA A 328 3.25 -8.29 -7.32
CA ALA A 328 4.68 -8.43 -7.59
C ALA A 328 4.94 -8.19 -9.09
N PRO A 329 6.16 -7.78 -9.47
CA PRO A 329 6.54 -7.66 -10.88
C PRO A 329 6.98 -9.00 -11.49
N ASP A 330 7.25 -10.00 -10.63
CA ASP A 330 7.66 -11.36 -11.01
C ASP A 330 6.46 -12.21 -11.41
N LEU A 331 5.78 -11.82 -12.49
CA LEU A 331 4.62 -12.53 -13.02
C LEU A 331 4.87 -12.93 -14.48
N ASP A 332 4.53 -14.17 -14.82
CA ASP A 332 4.46 -14.63 -16.20
C ASP A 332 3.11 -14.25 -16.85
N GLU A 333 2.99 -14.50 -18.16
CA GLU A 333 1.81 -14.10 -18.93
C GLU A 333 0.54 -14.82 -18.47
N GLU A 334 0.62 -16.10 -18.13
CA GLU A 334 -0.52 -16.91 -17.67
C GLU A 334 -1.04 -16.42 -16.32
N GLN A 335 -0.12 -16.14 -15.39
CA GLN A 335 -0.44 -15.53 -14.10
C GLN A 335 -1.12 -14.17 -14.29
N ILE A 336 -0.59 -13.32 -15.18
CA ILE A 336 -1.18 -12.00 -15.44
C ILE A 336 -2.62 -12.13 -15.96
N VAL A 337 -2.88 -13.05 -16.90
CA VAL A 337 -4.23 -13.30 -17.43
C VAL A 337 -5.17 -13.74 -16.31
N GLY A 338 -4.76 -14.76 -15.55
CA GLY A 338 -5.56 -15.35 -14.48
C GLY A 338 -5.90 -14.37 -13.34
N ILE A 339 -4.92 -13.58 -12.89
CA ILE A 339 -5.13 -12.54 -11.87
C ILE A 339 -6.07 -11.45 -12.41
N SER A 340 -5.90 -11.07 -13.68
CA SER A 340 -6.71 -10.02 -14.31
C SER A 340 -8.17 -10.42 -14.42
N GLU A 341 -8.48 -11.69 -14.69
CA GLU A 341 -9.85 -12.22 -14.63
C GLU A 341 -10.49 -12.01 -13.26
N VAL A 342 -9.76 -12.37 -12.19
CA VAL A 342 -10.25 -12.19 -10.81
C VAL A 342 -10.43 -10.70 -10.49
N ILE A 343 -9.46 -9.85 -10.87
CA ILE A 343 -9.56 -8.39 -10.66
C ILE A 343 -10.81 -7.84 -11.33
N ARG A 344 -11.06 -8.18 -12.60
CA ARG A 344 -12.24 -7.71 -13.36
C ARG A 344 -13.56 -8.11 -12.70
N ALA A 345 -13.62 -9.28 -12.07
CA ALA A 345 -14.82 -9.80 -11.40
C ALA A 345 -14.96 -9.34 -9.93
N SER A 346 -13.91 -8.82 -9.31
CA SER A 346 -13.86 -8.66 -7.85
C SER A 346 -14.48 -7.38 -7.28
N GLY A 347 -14.61 -6.31 -8.08
CA GLY A 347 -15.08 -5.01 -7.60
C GLY A 347 -14.04 -4.20 -6.79
N ILE A 348 -12.75 -4.53 -6.87
CA ILE A 348 -11.69 -3.63 -6.41
C ILE A 348 -11.56 -2.41 -7.32
N ASP A 349 -11.04 -1.29 -6.79
CA ASP A 349 -11.00 -0.02 -7.50
C ASP A 349 -9.71 0.21 -8.30
N GLY A 350 -8.66 -0.59 -8.09
CA GLY A 350 -7.39 -0.37 -8.77
C GLY A 350 -6.31 -1.38 -8.39
N VAL A 351 -5.14 -1.22 -9.02
CA VAL A 351 -3.99 -2.09 -8.78
C VAL A 351 -2.73 -1.24 -8.62
N ILE A 352 -1.88 -1.57 -7.66
CA ILE A 352 -0.49 -1.13 -7.64
C ILE A 352 0.35 -2.24 -8.24
N LEU A 353 0.99 -1.97 -9.37
CA LEU A 353 1.91 -2.92 -9.96
C LEU A 353 3.34 -2.57 -9.59
N GLY A 354 3.93 -3.51 -8.83
CA GLY A 354 5.33 -3.53 -8.51
C GLY A 354 5.57 -3.48 -7.01
N ASN A 355 5.94 -4.64 -6.49
CA ASN A 355 6.69 -4.80 -5.26
C ASN A 355 8.17 -5.07 -5.63
N THR A 356 8.99 -5.45 -4.68
CA THR A 356 10.37 -5.87 -4.95
C THR A 356 10.43 -7.14 -5.83
N THR A 357 11.47 -7.31 -6.64
CA THR A 357 11.71 -8.55 -7.42
C THR A 357 12.58 -9.56 -6.66
N ILE A 358 12.36 -10.85 -6.86
CA ILE A 358 13.32 -11.88 -6.42
C ILE A 358 14.42 -12.14 -7.45
N GLN A 359 14.27 -11.63 -8.67
CA GLN A 359 15.28 -11.76 -9.72
C GLN A 359 16.57 -11.02 -9.33
N ARG A 360 17.68 -11.49 -9.88
CA ARG A 360 19.01 -10.89 -9.73
C ARG A 360 19.62 -10.70 -11.12
N PRO A 361 19.41 -9.52 -11.74
CA PRO A 361 20.01 -9.23 -13.04
C PRO A 361 21.54 -9.42 -13.00
N SER A 362 22.09 -10.01 -14.06
CA SER A 362 23.52 -10.36 -14.12
C SER A 362 24.46 -9.15 -14.05
N HIS A 363 23.97 -7.97 -14.43
CA HIS A 363 24.69 -6.70 -14.41
C HIS A 363 24.79 -6.03 -13.02
N LEU A 364 24.22 -6.63 -11.96
CA LEU A 364 24.40 -6.12 -10.60
C LEU A 364 25.88 -6.18 -10.17
N SER A 365 26.37 -5.05 -9.70
CA SER A 365 27.79 -4.85 -9.36
C SER A 365 28.05 -4.95 -7.86
N SER A 366 27.10 -4.57 -7.00
CA SER A 366 27.29 -4.58 -5.54
C SER A 366 27.55 -6.01 -5.00
N PRO A 367 28.49 -6.19 -4.06
CA PRO A 367 28.68 -7.46 -3.36
C PRO A 367 27.41 -7.95 -2.64
N ALA A 368 26.56 -7.03 -2.18
CA ALA A 368 25.31 -7.35 -1.49
C ALA A 368 24.26 -8.00 -2.41
N LYS A 369 24.51 -8.15 -3.73
CA LYS A 369 23.59 -8.84 -4.65
C LYS A 369 23.27 -10.29 -4.26
N ALA A 370 24.17 -10.93 -3.50
CA ALA A 370 24.00 -12.29 -2.97
C ALA A 370 23.01 -12.37 -1.80
N GLU A 371 22.60 -11.23 -1.22
CA GLU A 371 21.67 -11.21 -0.11
C GLU A 371 20.28 -11.73 -0.53
N ILE A 372 19.67 -12.51 0.37
CA ILE A 372 18.30 -12.98 0.20
C ILE A 372 17.28 -11.87 0.47
N GLY A 373 16.16 -11.92 -0.24
CA GLY A 373 15.05 -10.97 -0.13
C GLY A 373 14.69 -10.32 -1.46
N GLY A 374 13.85 -9.30 -1.39
CA GLY A 374 13.40 -8.55 -2.55
C GLY A 374 14.36 -7.42 -2.95
N LEU A 375 14.73 -7.37 -4.23
CA LEU A 375 15.48 -6.30 -4.90
C LEU A 375 14.53 -5.18 -5.34
N SER A 376 14.96 -3.93 -5.15
CA SER A 376 14.29 -2.70 -5.60
C SER A 376 15.31 -1.69 -6.10
N GLY A 377 14.83 -0.59 -6.70
CA GLY A 377 15.68 0.45 -7.27
C GLY A 377 15.83 0.33 -8.78
N ALA A 378 16.80 1.04 -9.35
CA ALA A 378 16.95 1.16 -10.80
C ALA A 378 16.94 -0.19 -11.57
N PRO A 379 17.56 -1.29 -11.08
CA PRO A 379 17.54 -2.58 -11.78
C PRO A 379 16.14 -3.21 -11.91
N LEU A 380 15.16 -2.78 -11.11
CA LEU A 380 13.78 -3.24 -11.17
C LEU A 380 12.98 -2.57 -12.30
N PHE A 381 13.40 -1.40 -12.76
CA PHE A 381 12.64 -0.58 -13.71
C PHE A 381 12.24 -1.34 -14.99
N PRO A 382 13.16 -2.04 -15.69
CA PRO A 382 12.81 -2.73 -16.94
C PRO A 382 11.76 -3.84 -16.74
N LEU A 383 11.88 -4.61 -15.66
CA LEU A 383 10.92 -5.66 -15.33
C LEU A 383 9.56 -5.07 -14.96
N GLY A 384 9.55 -4.06 -14.07
CA GLY A 384 8.30 -3.40 -13.65
C GLY A 384 7.53 -2.80 -14.82
N LEU A 385 8.23 -2.09 -15.72
CA LEU A 385 7.60 -1.49 -16.90
C LEU A 385 7.08 -2.55 -17.89
N LYS A 386 7.83 -3.63 -18.11
CA LYS A 386 7.39 -4.76 -18.94
C LYS A 386 6.10 -5.37 -18.39
N THR A 387 6.10 -5.75 -17.11
CA THR A 387 4.94 -6.36 -16.45
C THR A 387 3.74 -5.41 -16.47
N LEU A 388 3.96 -4.09 -16.39
CA LEU A 388 2.87 -3.10 -16.45
C LEU A 388 2.17 -3.06 -17.79
N ARG A 389 2.94 -3.09 -18.88
CA ARG A 389 2.37 -3.14 -20.23
C ARG A 389 1.52 -4.41 -20.41
N SER A 390 2.03 -5.55 -19.96
CA SER A 390 1.30 -6.82 -20.00
C SER A 390 0.02 -6.79 -19.16
N LEU A 391 0.07 -6.24 -17.93
CA LEU A 391 -1.10 -6.12 -17.08
C LEU A 391 -2.13 -5.12 -17.64
N ARG A 392 -1.68 -3.99 -18.21
CA ARG A 392 -2.58 -2.98 -18.78
C ARG A 392 -3.44 -3.57 -19.91
N ALA A 393 -2.84 -4.43 -20.74
CA ALA A 393 -3.52 -5.18 -21.81
C ALA A 393 -4.60 -6.15 -21.32
N GLN A 394 -4.58 -6.52 -20.03
CA GLN A 394 -5.53 -7.45 -19.43
C GLN A 394 -6.55 -6.77 -18.50
N LEU A 395 -6.41 -5.48 -18.22
CA LEU A 395 -7.33 -4.75 -17.36
C LEU A 395 -8.12 -3.70 -18.15
N PRO A 396 -9.43 -3.53 -17.89
CA PRO A 396 -10.25 -2.51 -18.55
C PRO A 396 -9.82 -1.11 -18.12
N ALA A 397 -10.15 -0.10 -18.94
CA ALA A 397 -9.82 1.29 -18.68
C ALA A 397 -10.34 1.82 -17.34
N SER A 398 -11.43 1.24 -16.82
CA SER A 398 -12.03 1.58 -15.53
C SER A 398 -11.17 1.17 -14.32
N VAL A 399 -10.19 0.28 -14.49
CA VAL A 399 -9.28 -0.14 -13.42
C VAL A 399 -7.93 0.60 -13.60
N PRO A 400 -7.68 1.68 -12.83
CA PRO A 400 -6.40 2.38 -12.85
C PRO A 400 -5.26 1.49 -12.32
N ILE A 401 -4.07 1.70 -12.88
CA ILE A 401 -2.83 1.06 -12.44
C ILE A 401 -1.91 2.15 -11.85
N ILE A 402 -1.41 1.91 -10.66
CA ILE A 402 -0.39 2.73 -10.00
C ILE A 402 0.95 2.03 -10.21
N GLY A 403 1.90 2.68 -10.88
CA GLY A 403 3.20 2.10 -11.19
C GLY A 403 4.18 2.21 -10.02
N CYS A 404 4.90 1.14 -9.66
CA CYS A 404 5.86 1.17 -8.56
C CYS A 404 7.07 0.26 -8.83
N GLY A 405 8.18 0.82 -9.32
CA GLY A 405 9.38 0.01 -9.50
C GLY A 405 10.50 0.71 -10.25
N GLY A 406 11.59 1.03 -9.53
CA GLY A 406 12.81 1.58 -10.12
C GLY A 406 12.70 2.99 -10.71
N ILE A 407 11.63 3.71 -10.39
CA ILE A 407 11.40 5.09 -10.85
C ILE A 407 12.30 6.03 -10.07
N SER A 408 13.16 6.75 -10.78
CA SER A 408 14.18 7.65 -10.20
C SER A 408 14.19 9.05 -10.80
N SER A 409 13.55 9.24 -11.94
CA SER A 409 13.48 10.50 -12.69
C SER A 409 12.07 10.79 -13.22
N GLY A 410 11.85 12.01 -13.70
CA GLY A 410 10.62 12.37 -14.41
C GLY A 410 10.46 11.62 -15.73
N ALA A 411 11.56 11.28 -16.41
CA ALA A 411 11.53 10.45 -17.62
C ALA A 411 11.04 9.02 -17.31
N ASP A 412 11.53 8.42 -16.22
CA ASP A 412 11.05 7.12 -15.75
C ASP A 412 9.55 7.15 -15.43
N ALA A 413 9.08 8.20 -14.76
CA ALA A 413 7.67 8.38 -14.44
C ALA A 413 6.81 8.50 -15.72
N LEU A 414 7.30 9.24 -16.72
CA LEU A 414 6.60 9.40 -18.00
C LEU A 414 6.54 8.09 -18.80
N GLU A 415 7.56 7.23 -18.73
CA GLU A 415 7.50 5.89 -19.33
C GLU A 415 6.40 5.02 -18.72
N TYR A 416 6.22 5.08 -17.39
CA TYR A 416 5.11 4.43 -16.72
C TYR A 416 3.75 5.02 -17.16
N ALA A 417 3.65 6.35 -17.30
CA ALA A 417 2.44 7.01 -17.80
C ALA A 417 2.08 6.56 -19.23
N ARG A 418 3.08 6.52 -20.13
CA ARG A 418 2.95 6.02 -21.51
C ARG A 418 2.53 4.55 -21.57
N ALA A 419 2.86 3.76 -20.55
CA ALA A 419 2.41 2.38 -20.41
C ALA A 419 1.00 2.25 -19.79
N GLY A 420 0.35 3.36 -19.42
CA GLY A 420 -1.01 3.39 -18.89
C GLY A 420 -1.11 3.41 -17.37
N ALA A 421 -0.02 3.75 -16.66
CA ALA A 421 -0.08 4.02 -15.22
C ALA A 421 -0.72 5.38 -14.95
N SER A 422 -1.76 5.43 -14.11
CA SER A 422 -2.47 6.66 -13.75
C SER A 422 -1.63 7.59 -12.86
N MET A 423 -0.75 7.00 -12.06
CA MET A 423 0.23 7.69 -11.21
C MET A 423 1.38 6.73 -10.87
N VAL A 424 2.42 7.22 -10.21
CA VAL A 424 3.60 6.43 -9.87
C VAL A 424 4.00 6.54 -8.40
N GLN A 425 4.68 5.52 -7.89
CA GLN A 425 5.26 5.50 -6.54
C GLN A 425 6.77 5.40 -6.59
N VAL A 426 7.42 6.12 -5.68
CA VAL A 426 8.87 6.08 -5.47
C VAL A 426 9.20 5.57 -4.08
N TYR A 427 10.36 4.91 -3.95
CA TYR A 427 10.93 4.52 -2.66
C TYR A 427 12.45 4.63 -2.73
N THR A 428 13.09 3.78 -3.53
CA THR A 428 14.56 3.62 -3.51
C THR A 428 15.25 4.93 -3.89
N ALA A 429 14.78 5.61 -4.93
CA ALA A 429 15.30 6.93 -5.31
C ALA A 429 15.16 7.97 -4.18
N PHE A 430 14.05 7.95 -3.43
CA PHE A 430 13.88 8.81 -2.24
C PHE A 430 14.89 8.46 -1.13
N GLY A 431 15.12 7.17 -0.86
CA GLY A 431 16.14 6.74 0.10
C GLY A 431 17.58 7.09 -0.32
N TYR A 432 17.84 7.22 -1.63
CA TYR A 432 19.18 7.57 -2.14
C TYR A 432 19.41 9.08 -2.28
N ASP A 433 18.41 9.80 -2.77
CA ASP A 433 18.55 11.22 -3.09
C ASP A 433 17.97 12.15 -2.02
N GLY A 434 17.30 11.58 -1.02
CA GLY A 434 16.81 12.29 0.15
C GLY A 434 15.54 13.13 -0.08
N PRO A 435 15.20 13.99 0.90
CA PRO A 435 13.99 14.82 0.95
C PRO A 435 13.59 15.54 -0.34
N GLY A 436 14.54 16.04 -1.13
CA GLY A 436 14.26 16.76 -2.37
C GLY A 436 13.87 15.89 -3.56
N ALA A 437 13.83 14.56 -3.40
CA ALA A 437 13.59 13.64 -4.50
C ALA A 437 12.21 13.80 -5.15
N CYS A 438 11.16 13.96 -4.35
CA CYS A 438 9.81 14.16 -4.89
C CYS A 438 9.74 15.42 -5.75
N ARG A 439 10.17 16.58 -5.21
CA ARG A 439 10.19 17.85 -5.93
C ARG A 439 10.98 17.77 -7.24
N ARG A 440 12.20 17.23 -7.21
CA ARG A 440 12.99 17.07 -8.43
C ARG A 440 12.27 16.22 -9.49
N ILE A 441 11.71 15.07 -9.10
CA ILE A 441 10.99 14.21 -10.05
C ILE A 441 9.77 14.94 -10.63
N LYS A 442 9.02 15.71 -9.81
CA LYS A 442 7.90 16.53 -10.30
C LYS A 442 8.35 17.58 -11.31
N ASP A 443 9.41 18.32 -11.00
CA ASP A 443 9.95 19.35 -11.88
C ASP A 443 10.48 18.74 -13.20
N GLU A 444 11.06 17.54 -13.13
CA GLU A 444 11.43 16.76 -14.31
C GLU A 444 10.21 16.31 -15.11
N VAL A 445 9.14 15.80 -14.48
CA VAL A 445 7.89 15.43 -15.17
C VAL A 445 7.31 16.62 -15.92
N GLU A 446 7.20 17.79 -15.29
CA GLU A 446 6.72 19.02 -15.95
C GLU A 446 7.54 19.36 -17.20
N ARG A 447 8.87 19.26 -17.09
CA ARG A 447 9.77 19.49 -18.22
C ARG A 447 9.59 18.44 -19.33
N GLU A 448 9.52 17.14 -18.99
CA GLU A 448 9.32 16.10 -19.99
C GLU A 448 7.96 16.23 -20.70
N LEU A 449 6.90 16.62 -19.97
CA LEU A 449 5.58 16.89 -20.55
C LEU A 449 5.63 18.08 -21.53
N LEU A 450 6.36 19.13 -21.19
CA LEU A 450 6.55 20.28 -22.07
C LEU A 450 7.37 19.92 -23.32
N GLU A 451 8.53 19.30 -23.13
CA GLU A 451 9.53 19.11 -24.19
C GLU A 451 9.28 17.87 -25.06
N LYS A 452 8.83 16.75 -24.46
CA LYS A 452 8.69 15.46 -25.15
C LYS A 452 7.27 15.16 -25.58
N GLU A 453 6.28 15.66 -24.84
CA GLU A 453 4.86 15.44 -25.14
C GLU A 453 4.19 16.63 -25.84
N GLY A 454 4.97 17.67 -26.16
CA GLY A 454 4.48 18.86 -26.86
C GLY A 454 3.56 19.72 -26.02
N GLY A 455 3.78 19.78 -24.70
CA GLY A 455 2.98 20.57 -23.77
C GLY A 455 1.71 19.90 -23.26
N LYS A 456 1.46 18.64 -23.62
CA LYS A 456 0.35 17.85 -23.08
C LYS A 456 0.45 17.70 -21.57
N THR A 457 -0.71 17.55 -20.94
CA THR A 457 -0.84 17.18 -19.54
C THR A 457 -0.54 15.70 -19.31
N TRP A 458 -0.17 15.34 -18.09
CA TRP A 458 -0.05 13.96 -17.63
C TRP A 458 -1.31 13.16 -17.96
N GLU A 459 -2.49 13.75 -17.72
CA GLU A 459 -3.75 13.10 -17.99
C GLU A 459 -3.95 12.75 -19.46
N GLU A 460 -3.58 13.64 -20.38
CA GLU A 460 -3.73 13.37 -21.81
C GLU A 460 -2.83 12.21 -22.25
N VAL A 461 -1.60 12.15 -21.71
CA VAL A 461 -0.67 11.05 -21.95
C VAL A 461 -1.26 9.73 -21.45
N VAL A 462 -1.74 9.70 -20.21
CA VAL A 462 -2.34 8.50 -19.61
C VAL A 462 -3.63 8.10 -20.32
N LYS A 463 -4.55 9.05 -20.60
CA LYS A 463 -5.82 8.77 -21.28
C LYS A 463 -5.57 8.16 -22.66
N LYS A 464 -4.59 8.67 -23.40
CA LYS A 464 -4.17 8.09 -24.68
C LYS A 464 -3.69 6.64 -24.49
N ALA A 465 -2.74 6.40 -23.58
CA ALA A 465 -2.20 5.07 -23.33
C ALA A 465 -3.27 4.07 -22.86
N VAL A 466 -4.16 4.48 -21.95
CA VAL A 466 -5.27 3.66 -21.45
C VAL A 466 -6.26 3.32 -22.57
N ALA A 467 -6.60 4.28 -23.44
CA ALA A 467 -7.50 4.03 -24.56
C ALA A 467 -6.91 3.06 -25.60
N GLU A 468 -5.59 3.12 -25.79
CA GLU A 468 -4.86 2.29 -26.74
C GLU A 468 -4.65 0.87 -26.22
N PHE A 469 -4.20 0.74 -24.97
CA PHE A 469 -3.67 -0.52 -24.44
C PHE A 469 -4.62 -1.26 -23.50
N SER A 470 -5.72 -0.67 -23.02
CA SER A 470 -6.60 -1.38 -22.08
C SER A 470 -7.32 -2.56 -22.74
N TRP A 471 -7.56 -3.59 -21.93
CA TRP A 471 -8.42 -4.70 -22.30
C TRP A 471 -9.80 -4.21 -22.73
N LYS A 472 -10.30 -4.76 -23.83
CA LYS A 472 -11.66 -4.51 -24.33
C LYS A 472 -12.44 -5.80 -24.19
N GLU A 473 -13.65 -5.67 -23.66
CA GLU A 473 -14.55 -6.82 -23.58
C GLU A 473 -14.72 -7.40 -24.98
N PRO A 474 -14.51 -8.73 -25.16
CA PRO A 474 -14.84 -9.38 -26.40
C PRO A 474 -16.29 -9.02 -26.69
N LYS A 475 -16.54 -8.39 -27.85
CA LYS A 475 -17.92 -8.16 -28.28
C LYS A 475 -18.58 -9.53 -28.19
N SER A 476 -19.56 -9.69 -27.30
CA SER A 476 -20.42 -10.86 -27.35
C SER A 476 -20.83 -10.94 -28.81
N GLU A 477 -20.44 -11.99 -29.52
CA GLU A 477 -21.13 -12.29 -30.75
C GLU A 477 -22.58 -12.29 -30.34
N LYS A 478 -23.33 -11.28 -30.78
CA LYS A 478 -24.76 -11.41 -30.83
C LYS A 478 -24.89 -12.71 -31.59
N LYS A 479 -25.25 -13.79 -30.90
CA LYS A 479 -25.85 -14.93 -31.56
C LYS A 479 -26.94 -14.27 -32.38
N THR A 480 -26.68 -14.08 -33.66
CA THR A 480 -27.71 -13.76 -34.63
C THR A 480 -28.77 -14.79 -34.27
N PRO A 481 -29.99 -14.39 -33.84
CA PRO A 481 -31.06 -15.37 -33.77
C PRO A 481 -31.00 -16.08 -35.12
N PRO A 482 -30.89 -17.42 -35.15
CA PRO A 482 -30.59 -18.15 -36.36
C PRO A 482 -31.47 -17.54 -37.44
N ALA A 483 -30.84 -17.17 -38.57
CA ALA A 483 -31.58 -16.75 -39.73
C ALA A 483 -32.75 -17.73 -39.84
N GLN A 484 -33.97 -17.21 -40.02
CA GLN A 484 -35.09 -18.02 -40.48
C GLN A 484 -34.74 -18.51 -41.90
N GLU A 485 -33.71 -19.34 -42.01
CA GLU A 485 -33.65 -20.36 -43.04
C GLU A 485 -34.83 -21.27 -42.77
N LYS A 486 -35.57 -21.54 -43.84
CA LYS A 486 -36.70 -22.45 -43.87
C LYS A 486 -36.22 -23.86 -43.51
N GLY A 487 -35.99 -24.12 -42.23
CA GLY A 487 -35.61 -25.41 -41.64
C GLY A 487 -36.78 -26.10 -40.94
N GLY A 488 -38.03 -25.77 -41.29
CA GLY A 488 -39.23 -26.37 -40.72
C GLY A 488 -39.44 -27.85 -41.08
N ASN A 489 -38.63 -28.41 -41.98
CA ASN A 489 -38.68 -29.83 -42.31
C ASN A 489 -37.76 -30.69 -41.41
N ASP A 490 -36.62 -30.19 -40.94
CA ASP A 490 -35.61 -31.09 -40.34
C ASP A 490 -35.98 -31.56 -38.92
N VAL A 491 -36.54 -30.66 -38.09
CA VAL A 491 -36.95 -31.01 -36.73
C VAL A 491 -38.19 -31.91 -36.71
N ARG A 492 -39.13 -31.72 -37.65
CA ARG A 492 -40.29 -32.62 -37.79
C ARG A 492 -39.87 -34.01 -38.25
N THR A 493 -38.95 -34.08 -39.21
CA THR A 493 -38.44 -35.37 -39.70
C THR A 493 -37.69 -36.12 -38.59
N LEU A 494 -36.90 -35.41 -37.76
CA LEU A 494 -36.21 -36.01 -36.60
C LEU A 494 -37.17 -36.46 -35.48
N ILE A 495 -38.28 -35.74 -35.25
CA ILE A 495 -39.31 -36.16 -34.29
C ILE A 495 -40.07 -37.38 -34.82
N GLU A 496 -40.43 -37.40 -36.11
CA GLU A 496 -41.07 -38.56 -36.74
C GLU A 496 -40.15 -39.79 -36.74
N GLU A 497 -38.85 -39.62 -37.00
CA GLU A 497 -37.86 -40.71 -36.90
C GLU A 497 -37.71 -41.21 -35.47
N ALA A 498 -37.70 -40.32 -34.47
CA ALA A 498 -37.62 -40.70 -33.06
C ALA A 498 -38.89 -41.43 -32.58
N GLU A 499 -40.08 -41.02 -33.02
CA GLU A 499 -41.34 -41.71 -32.72
C GLU A 499 -41.40 -43.08 -33.39
N LYS A 500 -40.92 -43.19 -34.64
CA LYS A 500 -40.84 -44.47 -35.36
C LYS A 500 -39.83 -45.43 -34.73
N LEU A 501 -38.71 -44.90 -34.23
CA LEU A 501 -37.73 -45.70 -33.49
C LEU A 501 -38.30 -46.21 -32.16
N LYS A 502 -39.10 -45.39 -31.48
CA LYS A 502 -39.79 -45.74 -30.24
C LYS A 502 -40.86 -46.83 -30.47
N GLU A 503 -41.67 -46.71 -31.52
CA GLU A 503 -42.63 -47.77 -31.90
C GLU A 503 -41.95 -49.09 -32.25
N MET A 504 -40.79 -49.04 -32.93
CA MET A 504 -40.00 -50.25 -33.22
C MET A 504 -39.43 -50.87 -31.95
N LEU A 505 -38.97 -50.06 -30.99
CA LEU A 505 -38.48 -50.54 -29.70
C LEU A 505 -39.60 -51.18 -28.87
N ASP A 506 -40.78 -50.57 -28.85
CA ASP A 506 -41.94 -51.07 -28.11
C ASP A 506 -42.48 -52.38 -28.73
N LYS A 507 -42.45 -52.53 -30.06
CA LYS A 507 -42.71 -53.83 -30.74
C LYS A 507 -41.67 -54.89 -30.41
N PHE A 508 -40.38 -54.54 -30.37
CA PHE A 508 -39.30 -55.47 -30.00
C PHE A 508 -39.35 -55.88 -28.51
N ALA A 509 -39.82 -54.99 -27.63
CA ALA A 509 -39.99 -55.26 -26.21
C ALA A 509 -41.24 -56.11 -25.92
N GLY A 510 -42.35 -55.87 -26.62
CA GLY A 510 -43.58 -56.65 -26.54
C GLY A 510 -43.41 -58.12 -26.97
N ASP A 511 -42.74 -58.36 -28.11
CA ASP A 511 -42.47 -59.71 -28.64
C ASP A 511 -41.53 -60.56 -27.76
N LYS A 512 -40.74 -59.92 -26.88
CA LYS A 512 -39.88 -60.62 -25.90
C LYS A 512 -40.58 -60.90 -24.57
N LEU A 513 -41.54 -60.07 -24.15
CA LEU A 513 -42.33 -60.27 -22.93
C LEU A 513 -43.37 -61.38 -23.10
N GLU A 514 -44.03 -61.50 -24.26
CA GLU A 514 -44.98 -62.60 -24.55
C GLU A 514 -44.30 -63.99 -24.64
N LYS A 515 -43.00 -64.06 -24.94
CA LYS A 515 -42.24 -65.33 -24.98
C LYS A 515 -41.64 -65.74 -23.64
N LEU A 516 -41.59 -64.86 -22.64
CA LEU A 516 -41.06 -65.14 -21.30
C LEU A 516 -42.16 -65.46 -20.27
N GLU A 517 -43.41 -65.08 -20.51
CA GLU A 517 -44.55 -65.42 -19.64
C GLU A 517 -45.13 -66.84 -19.87
N ALA A 518 -44.68 -67.57 -20.90
CA ALA A 518 -45.13 -68.94 -21.18
C ALA A 518 -44.30 -70.04 -20.45
N VAL A 519 -43.28 -69.69 -19.67
CA VAL A 519 -42.39 -70.67 -19.00
C VAL A 519 -42.04 -70.24 -17.57
N VAL A 520 -43.00 -70.23 -16.64
CA VAL A 520 -42.70 -70.36 -15.19
C VAL A 520 -43.83 -71.12 -14.47
N VAL A 521 -43.49 -72.26 -13.87
CA VAL A 521 -44.32 -73.08 -12.95
C VAL A 521 -43.97 -72.67 -11.50
N PRO A 522 -44.93 -72.60 -10.54
CA PRO A 522 -44.67 -72.11 -9.18
C PRO A 522 -44.12 -73.19 -8.25
N VAL A 523 -43.26 -72.80 -7.29
CA VAL A 523 -42.86 -73.62 -6.13
C VAL A 523 -42.88 -72.76 -4.85
N PRO A 524 -43.37 -73.26 -3.68
CA PRO A 524 -43.74 -72.43 -2.53
C PRO A 524 -42.65 -72.25 -1.47
N LEU A 525 -42.85 -71.21 -0.65
CA LEU A 525 -42.06 -70.73 0.48
C LEU A 525 -42.18 -71.61 1.75
N ASN A 526 -41.14 -71.62 2.58
CA ASN A 526 -41.26 -71.88 4.03
C ASN A 526 -40.26 -71.00 4.83
N PRO A 527 -40.59 -70.58 6.07
CA PRO A 527 -40.02 -69.38 6.69
C PRO A 527 -39.06 -69.65 7.87
N ALA A 528 -38.47 -68.52 8.31
CA ALA A 528 -37.81 -68.25 9.59
C ALA A 528 -36.33 -68.66 9.72
N GLU A 529 -35.46 -67.68 9.95
CA GLU A 529 -34.69 -67.55 11.18
C GLU A 529 -33.88 -66.25 11.23
N SER A 530 -33.46 -65.90 12.43
CA SER A 530 -33.11 -64.58 12.94
C SER A 530 -31.64 -64.48 13.39
N VAL A 531 -31.19 -63.23 13.64
CA VAL A 531 -30.07 -62.83 14.54
C VAL A 531 -28.64 -62.94 13.93
N PRO A 532 -27.58 -62.25 14.43
CA PRO A 532 -27.35 -60.81 14.68
C PRO A 532 -26.00 -60.25 14.14
N ALA A 533 -25.75 -58.98 14.48
CA ALA A 533 -24.49 -58.23 14.55
C ALA A 533 -23.27 -58.97 15.16
N THR A 534 -22.04 -58.55 14.83
CA THR A 534 -21.08 -57.76 15.67
C THR A 534 -19.68 -57.70 15.00
N VAL A 535 -18.87 -56.69 15.38
CA VAL A 535 -17.38 -56.52 15.37
C VAL A 535 -16.72 -56.35 13.98
N VAL A 536 -15.80 -55.40 13.72
CA VAL A 536 -14.81 -54.65 14.53
C VAL A 536 -14.71 -53.20 14.02
#